data_AF-A0A6I2F986-F1
#
_entry.id   AF-A0A6I2F986-F1
#
_cell.length_a   1.000
_cell.length_b   1.000
_cell.length_c   1.000
_cell.angle_alpha   90.00
_cell.angle_beta   90.00
_cell.angle_gamma   90.00
#
_symmetry.space_group_name_H-M   'P 1'
#
loop_
_entity.id
_entity.type
_entity.pdbx_description
1 polymer ?
#
loop_
_entity_poly.entity_id
_entity_poly.type
_entity_poly.pdbx_seq_one_letter_code
_entity_poly.pdbx_strand_id
1 'polypeptide(L)'
;MTTSPPQTPYRQLIHEVTETVALPHTYTLLIWCTTMVTVEHHGLPDLVSIVLMLAGACAAYVGVGRIAHRRHGARPAVERRAIAHPYLVASGNIATLLAATGVCWAVSTVPPVHVAWLLTGLAGTTTYLAGVAVQAYVVARLAPVTE
;
A
#
# COMPACT_ATOMS: atom_id res chain seq x y z
N MET A 1 43.74 17.43 6.49
CA MET A 1 43.27 16.09 6.07
C MET A 1 41.78 16.18 5.83
N THR A 2 41.37 16.43 4.59
CA THR A 2 39.96 16.51 4.18
C THR A 2 39.55 15.16 3.63
N THR A 3 38.78 14.39 4.40
CA THR A 3 38.20 13.12 3.95
C THR A 3 37.06 13.42 2.99
N SER A 4 37.27 13.21 1.69
CA SER A 4 36.19 13.24 0.71
C SER A 4 35.10 12.24 1.11
N PRO A 5 33.81 12.58 0.97
CA PRO A 5 32.73 11.66 1.30
C PRO A 5 32.82 10.41 0.40
N PRO A 6 32.43 9.22 0.91
CA PRO A 6 32.42 8.01 0.11
C PRO A 6 31.52 8.23 -1.11
N GLN A 7 32.09 8.06 -2.31
CA GLN A 7 31.33 8.11 -3.55
C GLN A 7 30.51 6.82 -3.66
N THR A 8 29.30 6.83 -3.13
CA THR A 8 28.34 5.76 -3.40
C THR A 8 28.10 5.76 -4.91
N PRO A 9 28.40 4.66 -5.64
CA PRO A 9 28.21 4.62 -7.09
C PRO A 9 26.77 4.99 -7.43
N TYR A 10 26.57 5.92 -8.37
CA TYR A 10 25.28 6.51 -8.76
C TYR A 10 24.12 5.50 -8.90
N ARG A 11 24.43 4.28 -9.36
CA ARG A 11 23.47 3.16 -9.47
C ARG A 11 22.91 2.69 -8.12
N GLN A 12 23.72 2.66 -7.07
CA GLN A 12 23.27 2.33 -5.71
C GLN A 12 22.36 3.43 -5.15
N LEU A 13 22.70 4.69 -5.40
CA LEU A 13 21.86 5.83 -4.97
C LEU A 13 20.47 5.80 -5.65
N ILE A 14 20.42 5.54 -6.96
CA ILE A 14 19.14 5.37 -7.68
C ILE A 14 18.33 4.21 -7.08
N HIS A 15 18.98 3.11 -6.73
CA HIS A 15 18.33 1.94 -6.15
C HIS A 15 17.68 2.29 -4.79
N GLU A 16 18.44 2.92 -3.88
CA GLU A 16 17.95 3.33 -2.56
C GLU A 16 16.80 4.35 -2.62
N VAL A 17 16.89 5.33 -3.53
CA VAL A 17 15.82 6.32 -3.74
C VAL A 17 14.55 5.64 -4.26
N THR A 18 14.69 4.74 -5.23
CA THR A 18 13.53 4.02 -5.79
C THR A 18 12.87 3.15 -4.72
N GLU A 19 13.66 2.52 -3.87
CA GLU A 19 13.18 1.65 -2.79
C GLU A 19 12.42 2.43 -1.70
N THR A 20 13.00 3.52 -1.22
CA THR A 20 12.41 4.36 -0.16
C THR A 20 11.11 5.02 -0.60
N VAL A 21 11.00 5.40 -1.87
CA VAL A 21 9.83 6.09 -2.41
C VAL A 21 8.75 5.12 -2.90
N ALA A 22 9.10 3.86 -3.22
CA ALA A 22 8.16 2.90 -3.82
C ALA A 22 6.90 2.66 -2.97
N LEU A 23 7.04 2.47 -1.66
CA LEU A 23 5.90 2.18 -0.78
C LEU A 23 4.96 3.39 -0.61
N PRO A 24 5.44 4.58 -0.20
CA PRO A 24 4.60 5.79 -0.14
C PRO A 24 3.96 6.14 -1.49
N HIS A 25 4.71 5.97 -2.58
CA HIS A 25 4.21 6.29 -3.92
C HIS A 25 3.11 5.32 -4.38
N THR A 26 3.26 4.01 -4.11
CA THR A 26 2.23 3.02 -4.44
C THR A 26 0.93 3.30 -3.69
N TYR A 27 1.01 3.67 -2.41
CA TYR A 27 -0.19 4.07 -1.64
C TYR A 27 -0.83 5.36 -2.18
N THR A 28 -0.03 6.30 -2.68
CA THR A 28 -0.55 7.51 -3.33
C THR A 28 -1.32 7.17 -4.61
N LEU A 29 -0.76 6.31 -5.46
CA LEU A 29 -1.43 5.82 -6.68
C LEU A 29 -2.73 5.09 -6.35
N LEU A 30 -2.74 4.30 -5.27
CA LEU A 30 -3.95 3.65 -4.77
C LEU A 30 -5.05 4.67 -4.46
N ILE A 31 -4.75 5.67 -3.60
CA ILE A 31 -5.73 6.69 -3.23
C ILE A 31 -6.25 7.39 -4.48
N TRP A 32 -5.36 7.74 -5.41
CA TRP A 32 -5.73 8.42 -6.64
C TRP A 32 -6.68 7.59 -7.51
N CYS A 33 -6.31 6.34 -7.82
CA CYS A 33 -7.14 5.44 -8.65
C CYS A 33 -8.51 5.16 -8.00
N THR A 34 -8.51 4.83 -6.71
CA THR A 34 -9.75 4.51 -5.97
C THR A 34 -10.68 5.72 -5.84
N THR A 35 -10.12 6.92 -5.67
CA THR A 35 -10.87 8.18 -5.68
C THR A 35 -11.46 8.46 -7.06
N MET A 36 -10.68 8.33 -8.15
CA MET A 36 -11.17 8.58 -9.51
C MET A 36 -12.36 7.70 -9.88
N VAL A 37 -12.30 6.41 -9.53
CA VAL A 37 -13.40 5.47 -9.75
C VAL A 37 -14.64 5.84 -8.93
N THR A 38 -14.46 6.29 -7.69
CA THR A 38 -15.59 6.72 -6.83
C THR A 38 -16.21 8.02 -7.37
N VAL A 39 -15.39 8.94 -7.88
CA VAL A 39 -15.83 10.18 -8.52
C VAL A 39 -16.66 9.89 -9.78
N GLU A 40 -16.29 8.87 -10.56
CA GLU A 40 -17.05 8.47 -11.75
C GLU A 40 -18.52 8.13 -11.42
N HIS A 41 -18.78 7.55 -10.23
CA HIS A 41 -20.11 7.11 -9.82
C HIS A 41 -20.88 8.17 -9.02
N HIS A 42 -20.21 8.94 -8.17
CA HIS A 42 -20.84 9.83 -7.19
C HIS A 42 -20.49 11.31 -7.35
N GLY A 43 -19.63 11.67 -8.30
CA GLY A 43 -19.11 13.02 -8.46
C GLY A 43 -18.06 13.40 -7.40
N LEU A 44 -17.76 14.69 -7.30
CA LEU A 44 -16.73 15.18 -6.39
C LEU A 44 -17.18 15.02 -4.92
N PRO A 45 -16.28 14.60 -4.02
CA PRO A 45 -16.61 14.46 -2.60
C PRO A 45 -16.79 15.82 -1.94
N ASP A 46 -17.75 15.90 -1.04
CA ASP A 46 -17.87 16.99 -0.07
C ASP A 46 -16.98 16.73 1.16
N LEU A 47 -16.92 17.70 2.08
CA LEU A 47 -16.05 17.60 3.28
C LEU A 47 -16.39 16.38 4.14
N VAL A 48 -17.67 16.04 4.28
CA VAL A 48 -18.12 14.88 5.06
C VAL A 48 -17.61 13.59 4.43
N SER A 49 -17.72 13.45 3.11
CA SER A 49 -17.22 12.29 2.38
C SER A 49 -15.70 12.14 2.49
N ILE A 50 -14.94 13.24 2.47
CA ILE A 50 -13.48 13.22 2.69
C ILE A 50 -13.15 12.71 4.09
N VAL A 51 -13.83 13.22 5.12
CA VAL A 51 -13.61 12.79 6.51
C VAL A 51 -13.98 11.32 6.69
N LEU A 52 -15.07 10.87 6.08
CA LEU A 52 -15.48 9.46 6.13
C LEU A 52 -14.51 8.54 5.40
N MET A 53 -14.02 8.93 4.22
CA MET A 53 -12.98 8.17 3.53
C MET A 53 -11.71 8.05 4.38
N LEU A 54 -11.28 9.15 5.01
CA LEU A 54 -10.13 9.15 5.92
C LEU A 54 -10.39 8.25 7.14
N ALA A 55 -11.57 8.35 7.74
CA ALA A 55 -11.96 7.51 8.88
C ALA A 55 -11.95 6.02 8.51
N GLY A 56 -12.47 5.67 7.33
CA GLY A 56 -12.45 4.30 6.79
C GLY A 56 -11.03 3.79 6.58
N ALA A 57 -10.16 4.61 5.97
CA ALA A 57 -8.75 4.27 5.78
C ALA A 57 -8.01 4.07 7.10
N CYS A 58 -8.18 4.99 8.07
CA CYS A 58 -7.60 4.85 9.40
C CYS A 58 -8.13 3.60 10.14
N ALA A 59 -9.42 3.31 10.03
CA ALA A 59 -10.01 2.10 10.62
C ALA A 59 -9.42 0.83 10.01
N ALA A 60 -9.16 0.80 8.70
CA ALA A 60 -8.47 -0.31 8.05
C ALA A 60 -7.05 -0.50 8.62
N TYR A 61 -6.26 0.57 8.73
CA TYR A 61 -4.92 0.50 9.32
C TYR A 61 -4.93 -0.04 10.75
N VAL A 62 -5.81 0.50 11.60
CA VAL A 62 -5.93 0.06 12.99
C VAL A 62 -6.41 -1.40 13.06
N GLY A 63 -7.38 -1.77 12.25
CA GLY A 63 -7.94 -3.12 12.20
C GLY A 63 -6.90 -4.16 11.76
N VAL A 64 -6.28 -3.95 10.59
CA VAL A 64 -5.24 -4.83 10.04
C VAL A 64 -4.02 -4.87 10.97
N GLY A 65 -3.57 -3.71 11.47
CA GLY A 65 -2.45 -3.61 12.40
C GLY A 65 -2.71 -4.38 13.70
N ARG A 66 -3.91 -4.28 14.27
CA ARG A 66 -4.27 -5.02 15.49
C ARG A 66 -4.32 -6.53 15.26
N ILE A 67 -4.82 -6.99 14.10
CA ILE A 67 -4.82 -8.41 13.73
C ILE A 67 -3.38 -8.91 13.58
N ALA A 68 -2.52 -8.15 12.91
CA ALA A 68 -1.12 -8.49 12.71
C ALA A 68 -0.35 -8.57 14.04
N HIS A 69 -0.49 -7.57 14.92
CA HIS A 69 0.17 -7.53 16.23
C HIS A 69 -0.28 -8.66 17.16
N ARG A 70 -1.56 -9.07 17.11
CA ARG A 70 -2.06 -10.18 17.93
C ARG A 70 -1.50 -11.55 17.51
N ARG A 71 -1.07 -11.69 16.25
CA ARG A 71 -0.57 -12.96 15.71
C ARG A 71 0.95 -13.08 15.69
N HIS A 72 1.69 -11.98 15.81
CA HIS A 72 3.14 -11.98 15.82
C HIS A 72 3.71 -11.39 17.12
N GLY A 73 4.37 -12.23 17.91
CA GLY A 73 5.39 -11.76 18.85
C GLY A 73 6.45 -11.02 18.06
N ALA A 74 6.68 -9.75 18.42
CA ALA A 74 7.42 -8.78 17.62
C ALA A 74 8.76 -9.32 17.09
N ARG A 75 8.91 -9.38 15.76
CA ARG A 75 10.21 -9.39 15.09
C ARG A 75 10.19 -8.32 13.99
N PRO A 76 11.00 -7.25 14.11
CA PRO A 76 11.17 -6.27 13.05
C PRO A 76 12.13 -6.85 12.00
N ALA A 77 11.62 -7.44 10.92
CA ALA A 77 12.48 -8.01 9.88
C ALA A 77 11.90 -7.94 8.46
N VAL A 78 10.95 -7.04 8.20
CA VAL A 78 10.37 -6.89 6.84
C VAL A 78 11.15 -5.88 5.99
N GLU A 79 11.84 -4.92 6.60
CA GLU A 79 12.53 -3.84 5.86
C GLU A 79 13.73 -4.27 5.02
N ARG A 80 14.36 -5.44 5.25
CA ARG A 80 15.56 -5.84 4.49
C ARG A 80 15.36 -6.97 3.47
N ARG A 81 14.25 -7.73 3.53
CA ARG A 81 14.07 -8.96 2.74
C ARG A 81 13.17 -8.81 1.51
N ALA A 82 12.30 -7.80 1.49
CA ALA A 82 11.39 -7.60 0.35
C ALA A 82 12.11 -7.22 -0.96
N ILE A 83 13.39 -6.88 -0.91
CA ILE A 83 14.11 -6.12 -1.95
C ILE A 83 14.98 -7.01 -2.87
N ALA A 84 15.13 -8.30 -2.57
CA ALA A 84 15.94 -9.21 -3.40
C ALA A 84 15.40 -9.38 -4.85
N HIS A 85 14.12 -9.08 -5.09
CA HIS A 85 13.46 -9.29 -6.39
C HIS A 85 12.60 -8.09 -6.82
N PRO A 86 13.20 -7.04 -7.41
CA PRO A 86 12.50 -5.79 -7.76
C PRO A 86 11.34 -6.00 -8.74
N TYR A 87 11.46 -6.95 -9.68
CA TYR A 87 10.39 -7.26 -10.64
C TYR A 87 9.17 -7.91 -9.98
N LEU A 88 9.38 -8.76 -8.97
CA LEU A 88 8.27 -9.38 -8.21
C LEU A 88 7.54 -8.34 -7.36
N VAL A 89 8.27 -7.37 -6.81
CA VAL A 89 7.67 -6.25 -6.06
C VAL A 89 6.86 -5.36 -6.99
N ALA A 90 7.41 -5.04 -8.17
CA ALA A 90 6.72 -4.20 -9.14
C ALA A 90 5.42 -4.85 -9.66
N SER A 91 5.46 -6.14 -10.03
CA SER A 91 4.28 -6.86 -10.50
C SER A 91 3.24 -7.07 -9.39
N GLY A 92 3.69 -7.35 -8.16
CA GLY A 92 2.83 -7.44 -6.98
C GLY A 92 2.12 -6.12 -6.66
N ASN A 93 2.82 -4.99 -6.79
CA ASN A 93 2.23 -3.66 -6.63
C ASN A 93 1.15 -3.39 -7.68
N ILE A 94 1.41 -3.72 -8.96
CA ILE A 94 0.41 -3.56 -10.04
C ILE A 94 -0.83 -4.41 -9.75
N ALA A 95 -0.64 -5.69 -9.41
CA ALA A 95 -1.75 -6.59 -9.10
C ALA A 95 -2.56 -6.10 -7.89
N THR A 96 -1.88 -5.61 -6.85
CA THR A 96 -2.50 -5.05 -5.66
C THR A 96 -3.31 -3.79 -5.98
N LEU A 97 -2.75 -2.89 -6.79
CA LEU A 97 -3.44 -1.67 -7.23
C LEU A 97 -4.68 -1.97 -8.06
N LEU A 98 -4.58 -2.91 -9.01
CA LEU A 98 -5.73 -3.35 -9.82
C LEU A 98 -6.82 -3.99 -8.96
N ALA A 99 -6.43 -4.88 -8.04
CA ALA A 99 -7.38 -5.53 -7.13
C ALA A 99 -8.08 -4.50 -6.24
N ALA A 100 -7.32 -3.59 -5.63
CA ALA A 100 -7.90 -2.56 -4.76
C ALA A 100 -8.79 -1.58 -5.54
N THR A 101 -8.39 -1.19 -6.75
CA THR A 101 -9.20 -0.35 -7.64
C THR A 101 -10.49 -1.06 -8.05
N GLY A 102 -10.44 -2.35 -8.38
CA GLY A 102 -11.62 -3.15 -8.71
C GLY A 102 -12.57 -3.34 -7.52
N VAL A 103 -12.04 -3.51 -6.31
CA VAL A 103 -12.84 -3.53 -5.08
C VAL A 103 -13.49 -2.17 -4.83
N CYS A 104 -12.75 -1.07 -5.04
CA CYS A 104 -13.29 0.29 -4.93
C CYS A 104 -14.38 0.57 -5.97
N TRP A 105 -14.23 0.06 -7.19
CA TRP A 105 -15.27 0.10 -8.22
C TRP A 105 -16.54 -0.64 -7.81
N ALA A 106 -16.40 -1.81 -7.16
CA ALA A 106 -17.56 -2.53 -6.67
C ALA A 106 -18.29 -1.77 -5.55
N VAL A 107 -17.55 -1.19 -4.58
CA VAL A 107 -18.17 -0.43 -3.48
C VAL A 107 -18.69 0.95 -3.91
N SER A 108 -18.20 1.52 -5.00
CA SER A 108 -18.74 2.77 -5.56
C SER A 108 -20.11 2.60 -6.23
N THR A 109 -20.65 1.38 -6.28
CA THR A 109 -22.05 1.15 -6.68
C THR A 109 -23.05 1.33 -5.53
N VAL A 110 -22.56 1.52 -4.29
CA VAL A 110 -23.40 1.67 -3.09
C VAL A 110 -24.13 3.02 -3.14
N PRO A 111 -25.48 3.06 -3.13
CA PRO A 111 -26.23 4.30 -3.42
C PRO A 111 -25.96 5.47 -2.46
N PRO A 112 -25.82 5.26 -1.12
CA PRO A 112 -25.50 6.37 -0.23
C PRO A 112 -24.07 6.87 -0.42
N VAL A 113 -23.93 8.08 -0.99
CA VAL A 113 -22.63 8.70 -1.33
C VAL A 113 -21.63 8.65 -0.18
N HIS A 114 -22.02 9.09 1.01
CA HIS A 114 -21.15 9.14 2.18
C HIS A 114 -20.66 7.74 2.62
N VAL A 115 -21.51 6.73 2.46
CA VAL A 115 -21.15 5.34 2.76
C VAL A 115 -20.22 4.79 1.70
N ALA A 116 -20.45 5.10 0.41
CA ALA A 116 -19.53 4.73 -0.66
C ALA A 116 -18.12 5.28 -0.39
N TRP A 117 -18.00 6.56 0.01
CA TRP A 117 -16.70 7.16 0.36
C TRP A 117 -16.03 6.54 1.58
N LEU A 118 -16.80 6.22 2.64
CA LEU A 118 -16.31 5.47 3.79
C LEU A 118 -15.75 4.10 3.37
N LEU A 119 -16.52 3.37 2.55
CA LEU A 119 -16.16 2.05 2.04
C LEU A 119 -14.97 2.10 1.09
N THR A 120 -14.84 3.13 0.25
CA THR A 120 -13.67 3.33 -0.61
C THR A 120 -12.40 3.41 0.22
N GLY A 121 -12.40 4.24 1.28
CA GLY A 121 -11.25 4.35 2.19
C GLY A 121 -10.95 3.05 2.92
N LEU A 122 -11.96 2.40 3.48
CA LEU A 122 -11.83 1.16 4.23
C LEU A 122 -11.39 -0.02 3.34
N ALA A 123 -12.11 -0.30 2.27
CA ALA A 123 -11.89 -1.44 1.40
C ALA A 123 -10.62 -1.26 0.57
N GLY A 124 -10.37 -0.07 0.02
CA GLY A 124 -9.15 0.22 -0.73
C GLY A 124 -7.90 0.03 0.12
N THR A 125 -7.90 0.59 1.33
CA THR A 125 -6.77 0.45 2.26
C THR A 125 -6.61 -0.99 2.75
N THR A 126 -7.70 -1.70 3.05
CA THR A 126 -7.63 -3.09 3.49
C THR A 126 -7.07 -4.00 2.39
N THR A 127 -7.54 -3.86 1.15
CA THR A 127 -7.05 -4.63 0.00
C THR A 127 -5.59 -4.34 -0.27
N TYR A 128 -5.17 -3.07 -0.18
CA TYR A 128 -3.76 -2.71 -0.31
C TYR A 128 -2.89 -3.36 0.76
N LEU A 129 -3.25 -3.25 2.03
CA LEU A 129 -2.49 -3.84 3.13
C LEU A 129 -2.43 -5.38 3.01
N ALA A 130 -3.53 -6.00 2.58
CA ALA A 130 -3.58 -7.44 2.31
C ALA A 130 -2.65 -7.82 1.16
N GLY A 131 -2.66 -7.07 0.05
CA GLY A 131 -1.76 -7.29 -1.09
C GLY A 131 -0.29 -7.16 -0.72
N VAL A 132 0.06 -6.10 0.03
CA VAL A 132 1.42 -5.91 0.57
C VAL A 132 1.81 -7.06 1.50
N ALA A 133 0.90 -7.53 2.36
CA ALA A 133 1.16 -8.67 3.23
C ALA A 133 1.37 -9.99 2.46
N VAL A 134 0.56 -10.25 1.43
CA VAL A 134 0.71 -11.40 0.54
C VAL A 134 2.05 -11.33 -0.20
N GLN A 135 2.39 -10.17 -0.73
CA GLN A 135 3.67 -9.96 -1.41
C GLN A 135 4.85 -10.21 -0.47
N ALA A 136 4.80 -9.68 0.76
CA ALA A 136 5.82 -9.95 1.77
C ALA A 136 5.94 -11.44 2.09
N TYR A 137 4.82 -12.15 2.21
CA TYR A 137 4.79 -13.60 2.44
C TYR A 137 5.40 -14.39 1.27
N VAL A 138 5.04 -14.05 0.02
CA VAL A 138 5.57 -14.71 -1.18
C VAL A 138 7.08 -14.50 -1.30
N VAL A 139 7.56 -13.27 -1.10
CA VAL A 139 9.01 -12.98 -1.12
C VAL A 139 9.75 -13.75 -0.02
N ALA A 140 9.20 -13.80 1.19
CA ALA A 140 9.78 -14.57 2.29
C ALA A 140 9.84 -16.09 2.02
N ARG A 141 8.92 -16.63 1.21
CA ARG A 141 8.90 -18.05 0.81
C ARG A 141 9.86 -18.38 -0.33
N LEU A 142 10.06 -17.45 -1.27
CA LEU A 142 10.89 -17.66 -2.46
C LEU A 142 12.38 -17.42 -2.20
N ALA A 143 12.73 -16.64 -1.18
CA ALA A 143 14.10 -16.42 -0.74
C ALA A 143 14.30 -16.95 0.71
N PRO A 144 14.26 -18.29 0.93
CA PRO A 144 14.54 -18.85 2.24
C PRO A 144 15.98 -18.56 2.65
N VAL A 145 16.15 -18.16 3.90
CA VAL A 145 17.45 -17.86 4.51
C VAL A 145 18.21 -19.17 4.65
N THR A 146 19.30 -19.34 3.90
CA THR A 146 20.39 -20.18 4.37
C THR A 146 21.03 -19.46 5.55
N GLU A 147 20.80 -19.99 6.76
CA GLU A 147 21.60 -19.62 7.95
C GLU A 147 23.07 -19.99 7.75
#